data_AF-A0A060CKV9-F1
#
_entry.id   AF-A0A060CKV9-F1
#
_cell.length_a   1.000
_cell.length_b   1.000
_cell.length_c   1.000
_cell.angle_alpha   90.00
_cell.angle_beta   90.00
_cell.angle_gamma   90.00
#
_symmetry.space_group_name_H-M   'P 1'
#
loop_
_entity.id
_entity.type
_entity.pdbx_description
1 polymer ?
#
loop_
_entity_poly.entity_id
_entity_poly.type
_entity_poly.pdbx_seq_one_letter_code
_entity_poly.pdbx_strand_id
1 'polypeptide(L)' 'AITQGPNNDPAQKRYVCRVMTNMVATGFGNWTPQARNFCFG' A
#
# COMPACT_ATOMS: atom_id res chain seq x y z
N ALA A 1 -14.13 16.23 -4.36
CA ALA A 1 -13.02 15.61 -3.61
C ALA A 1 -13.35 14.13 -3.45
N ILE A 2 -12.54 13.24 -4.00
CA ILE A 2 -12.69 11.79 -3.78
C ILE A 2 -12.09 11.45 -2.41
N THR A 3 -12.82 11.75 -1.33
CA THR A 3 -12.48 11.20 -0.01
C THR A 3 -12.57 9.70 -0.13
N GLN A 4 -11.42 9.05 0.08
CA GLN A 4 -11.22 7.61 0.13
C GLN A 4 -12.47 6.95 0.75
N GLY A 5 -13.11 6.06 -0.01
CA GLY A 5 -14.44 5.55 0.35
C GLY A 5 -14.50 4.99 1.77
N PRO A 6 -15.70 4.86 2.36
CA PRO A 6 -15.93 4.52 3.77
C PRO A 6 -15.29 3.20 4.24
N ASN A 7 -14.78 2.40 3.30
CA ASN A 7 -14.15 1.11 3.54
C ASN A 7 -12.62 1.12 3.47
N ASN A 8 -11.96 2.29 3.31
CA ASN A 8 -10.50 2.39 3.43
C ASN A 8 -10.07 2.37 4.91
N ASP A 9 -10.44 1.30 5.60
CA ASP A 9 -10.13 1.09 7.01
C ASP A 9 -8.60 0.91 7.19
N PRO A 10 -8.02 1.34 8.32
CA PRO A 10 -6.61 1.09 8.64
C PRO A 10 -6.16 -0.37 8.47
N ALA A 11 -7.05 -1.36 8.64
CA ALA A 11 -6.77 -2.76 8.36
C ALA A 11 -6.50 -3.03 6.86
N GLN A 12 -7.22 -2.36 5.96
CA GLN A 12 -7.02 -2.48 4.53
C GLN A 12 -5.65 -1.92 4.12
N LYS A 13 -5.26 -0.74 4.63
CA LYS A 13 -3.92 -0.16 4.39
C LYS A 13 -2.82 -1.15 4.81
N ARG A 14 -2.93 -1.75 6.00
CA ARG A 14 -1.96 -2.76 6.49
C ARG A 14 -1.88 -3.98 5.59
N TYR A 15 -3.03 -4.50 5.15
CA TYR A 15 -3.07 -5.65 4.24
C TYR A 15 -2.36 -5.34 2.92
N VAL A 16 -2.71 -4.20 2.30
CA VAL A 16 -2.10 -3.76 1.04
C VAL A 16 -0.60 -3.61 1.19
N CYS A 17 -0.11 -2.95 2.24
CA CYS A 17 1.32 -2.77 2.45
C CYS A 17 2.06 -4.08 2.71
N ARG A 18 1.42 -5.07 3.35
CA ARG A 18 2.00 -6.41 3.53
C ARG A 18 2.12 -7.15 2.21
N VAL A 19 1.08 -7.10 1.35
CA VAL A 19 1.13 -7.70 0.01
C VAL A 19 2.24 -7.04 -0.81
N MET A 20 2.30 -5.71 -0.86
CA MET A 20 3.33 -4.99 -1.64
C MET A 20 4.74 -5.32 -1.16
N THR A 21 4.94 -5.41 0.16
CA THR A 21 6.23 -5.80 0.74
C THR A 21 6.66 -7.19 0.27
N ASN A 22 5.74 -8.16 0.30
CA ASN A 22 6.03 -9.51 -0.18
C ASN A 22 6.35 -9.52 -1.68
N MET A 23 5.56 -8.82 -2.49
CA MET A 23 5.78 -8.72 -3.94
C MET A 23 7.18 -8.18 -4.26
N VAL A 24 7.58 -7.07 -3.63
CA VAL A 24 8.92 -6.48 -3.83
C VAL A 24 10.03 -7.39 -3.31
N ALA A 25 9.85 -8.02 -2.13
CA ALA A 25 10.85 -8.91 -1.56
C ALA A 25 11.12 -10.14 -2.43
N THR A 26 10.11 -10.63 -3.16
CA THR A 26 10.24 -11.75 -4.10
C THR A 26 10.69 -11.34 -5.51
N GLY A 27 10.92 -10.05 -5.76
CA GLY A 27 11.37 -9.53 -7.06
C GLY A 27 10.26 -9.18 -8.05
N PHE A 28 8.99 -9.20 -7.64
CA PHE A 28 7.88 -8.72 -8.45
C PHE A 28 7.76 -7.19 -8.35
N GLY A 29 8.60 -6.51 -9.14
CA GLY A 29 8.58 -5.05 -9.27
C GLY A 29 9.31 -4.33 -8.14
N ASN A 30 9.08 -3.02 -8.05
CA ASN A 30 9.76 -2.12 -7.12
C ASN A 30 8.79 -1.12 -6.52
N TRP A 31 9.14 -0.61 -5.33
CA TRP A 31 8.43 0.49 -4.70
C TRP A 31 8.40 1.75 -5.57
N THR A 32 7.21 2.25 -5.88
CA THR A 32 7.03 3.60 -6.46
C THR A 32 7.03 4.66 -5.35
N PRO A 33 7.33 5.94 -5.65
CA PRO A 33 7.24 7.02 -4.67
C PRO A 33 5.86 7.12 -4.00
N GLN A 34 4.79 6.95 -4.78
CA GLN A 34 3.40 6.96 -4.30
C GLN A 34 3.12 5.79 -3.36
N ALA A 35 3.61 4.59 -3.69
CA ALA A 35 3.46 3.41 -2.84
C ALA A 35 4.22 3.55 -1.51
N ARG A 36 5.42 4.15 -1.55
CA ARG A 36 6.17 4.45 -0.33
C ARG A 36 5.43 5.44 0.55
N ASN A 37 4.90 6.52 -0.04
CA ASN A 37 4.11 7.49 0.71
C ASN A 37 2.82 6.87 1.27
N PHE A 38 2.17 5.99 0.50
CA PHE A 38 0.97 5.30 0.99
C PHE A 38 1.26 4.37 2.17
N CYS A 39 2.37 3.64 2.17
CA CYS A 39 2.69 2.63 3.18
C CYS A 39 3.55 3.10 4.35
N PHE A 40 4.39 4.12 4.14
CA PHE A 40 5.36 4.62 5.12
C PHE A 40 5.16 6.09 5.49
N GLY A 41 4.30 6.81 4.77
CA GLY A 41 3.73 8.09 5.21
C GLY A 41 2.49 7.88 6.07
#